data_AF-A0A2P6VHT6-F1
#
_entry.id   AF-A0A2P6VHT6-F1
#
_cell.length_a   1.000
_cell.length_b   1.000
_cell.length_c   1.000
_cell.angle_alpha   90.00
_cell.angle_beta   90.00
_cell.angle_gamma   90.00
#
_symmetry.space_group_name_H-M   'P 1'
#
loop_
_entity.id
_entity.type
_entity.pdbx_description
1 polymer ?
#
loop_
_entity_poly.entity_id
_entity_poly.type
_entity_poly.pdbx_seq_one_letter_code
_entity_poly.pdbx_strand_id
1 'polypeptide(L)'
;MFSFEQEVEPVARLLLSIPGLNVQYCFTRHPHILVCGVPTLLMRRVGEALTARLGLHGGDLGRIVGKYPWVLSQPLKQRTLPLLDYLDSLGATQDQQRRLFKKTPMMMGYPIAAWQRRLQYLQVEAGLSEEAAVLAVLRHPQIVCVGTPACDRWLRWLVDLGMPLANVPHTLTRLPALLTYGGEKRDSFLRFMRDELQLPDAAICRVLFHAPDTMSRNVERLRHNVAAMRDCGLSDAQIRRLVAANPSTLRYDLAWPTYADKLAFLREHLLREDETLPDKVVTYPFYLSYRLDRIAGRTAYLKELGMPISSLQAWLAINERRFCEEWCKTDVASFHSFLQHWRGTSEGQRWLGLAERRKALMSDERIAFEAAADARTDAAVAADASARADKAAARASRLRASIGVLEANAEDAAVHGKEAEAEEARKQAALLARQARYWQREADRLQPEASGGGDGAGAGGEAGAARQEEVAAV
;
A
#
# COMPACT_ATOMS: atom_id res chain seq x y z
N MET A 1 -53.25 4.81 14.07
CA MET A 1 -53.08 3.35 14.23
C MET A 1 -52.84 2.83 12.82
N PHE A 2 -51.63 2.36 12.50
CA PHE A 2 -51.32 1.88 11.15
C PHE A 2 -52.05 0.55 10.90
N SER A 3 -52.71 0.41 9.74
CA SER A 3 -53.38 -0.84 9.37
C SER A 3 -52.35 -1.86 8.90
N PHE A 4 -52.31 -3.02 9.55
CA PHE A 4 -51.34 -4.08 9.24
C PHE A 4 -51.44 -4.54 7.79
N GLU A 5 -52.65 -4.82 7.31
CA GLU A 5 -52.92 -5.32 5.95
C GLU A 5 -52.63 -4.28 4.86
N GLN A 6 -52.82 -2.99 5.17
CA GLN A 6 -52.68 -1.93 4.17
C GLN A 6 -51.27 -1.34 4.10
N GLU A 7 -50.54 -1.31 5.21
CA GLU A 7 -49.26 -0.59 5.29
C GLU A 7 -48.07 -1.51 5.56
N VAL A 8 -48.21 -2.46 6.48
CA VAL A 8 -47.09 -3.30 6.95
C VAL A 8 -46.88 -4.51 6.05
N GLU A 9 -47.95 -5.24 5.74
CA GLU A 9 -47.90 -6.48 4.96
C GLU A 9 -47.29 -6.28 3.56
N PRO A 10 -47.66 -5.25 2.77
CA PRO A 10 -47.09 -5.05 1.45
C PRO A 10 -45.57 -4.82 1.49
N VAL A 11 -45.09 -4.04 2.47
CA VAL A 11 -43.66 -3.75 2.63
C VAL A 11 -42.90 -4.99 3.09
N ALA A 12 -43.48 -5.77 4.01
CA ALA A 12 -42.90 -7.04 4.45
C ALA A 12 -42.76 -8.04 3.30
N ARG A 13 -43.81 -8.21 2.47
CA ARG A 13 -43.79 -9.06 1.28
C ARG A 13 -42.74 -8.61 0.27
N LEU A 14 -42.60 -7.30 0.05
CA LEU A 14 -41.54 -6.76 -0.82
C LEU A 14 -40.15 -7.13 -0.29
N LEU A 15 -39.88 -6.89 0.99
CA LEU A 15 -38.56 -7.18 1.57
C LEU A 15 -38.23 -8.67 1.54
N LEU A 16 -39.21 -9.55 1.81
CA LEU A 16 -39.05 -11.01 1.66
C LEU A 16 -38.71 -11.43 0.23
N SER A 17 -39.13 -10.68 -0.78
CA SER A 17 -38.83 -10.97 -2.19
C SER A 17 -37.42 -10.56 -2.63
N ILE A 18 -36.65 -9.83 -1.82
CA ILE A 18 -35.31 -9.35 -2.19
C ILE A 18 -34.27 -10.45 -1.97
N PRO A 19 -33.60 -10.95 -3.03
CA PRO A 19 -32.60 -12.00 -2.89
C PRO A 19 -31.42 -11.55 -2.02
N GLY A 20 -30.98 -12.41 -1.11
CA GLY A 20 -29.83 -12.16 -0.24
C GLY A 20 -30.10 -11.20 0.94
N LEU A 21 -31.34 -10.75 1.14
CA LEU A 21 -31.70 -9.95 2.32
C LEU A 21 -31.87 -10.85 3.56
N ASN A 22 -31.14 -10.55 4.63
CA ASN A 22 -31.45 -11.10 5.95
C ASN A 22 -32.60 -10.30 6.56
N VAL A 23 -33.83 -10.78 6.32
CA VAL A 23 -35.06 -10.10 6.72
C VAL A 23 -35.19 -10.01 8.25
N GLN A 24 -34.78 -11.04 8.98
CA GLN A 24 -34.79 -11.02 10.46
C GLN A 24 -33.87 -9.91 10.99
N TYR A 25 -32.64 -9.84 10.49
CA TYR A 25 -31.70 -8.78 10.88
C TYR A 25 -32.25 -7.39 10.52
N CYS A 26 -32.83 -7.25 9.32
CA CYS A 26 -33.44 -6.01 8.84
C CYS A 26 -34.57 -5.54 9.76
N PHE A 27 -35.51 -6.41 10.15
CA PHE A 27 -36.64 -6.05 11.00
C PHE A 27 -36.22 -5.75 12.43
N THR A 28 -35.25 -6.48 12.98
CA THR A 28 -34.74 -6.22 14.33
C THR A 28 -34.01 -4.88 14.43
N ARG A 29 -33.23 -4.51 13.41
CA ARG A 29 -32.41 -3.27 13.42
C ARG A 29 -33.14 -2.05 12.86
N HIS A 30 -34.13 -2.27 12.01
CA HIS A 30 -34.84 -1.21 11.29
C HIS A 30 -36.36 -1.47 11.24
N PRO A 31 -37.04 -1.64 12.37
CA PRO A 31 -38.48 -1.98 12.39
C PRO A 31 -39.34 -0.91 11.71
N HIS A 32 -38.89 0.35 11.72
CA HIS A 32 -39.57 1.49 11.13
C HIS A 32 -39.66 1.46 9.60
N ILE A 33 -38.90 0.60 8.90
CA ILE A 33 -39.04 0.47 7.44
C ILE A 33 -40.42 -0.04 7.04
N LEU A 34 -41.05 -0.86 7.91
CA LEU A 34 -42.36 -1.46 7.68
C LEU A 34 -43.50 -0.43 7.63
N VAL A 35 -43.27 0.76 8.17
CA VAL A 35 -44.23 1.87 8.22
C VAL A 35 -43.65 3.12 7.54
N CYS A 36 -42.76 2.95 6.57
CA CYS A 36 -42.07 4.08 5.92
C CYS A 36 -42.97 4.97 5.05
N GLY A 37 -44.24 4.58 4.83
CA GLY A 37 -45.23 5.35 4.07
C GLY A 37 -44.91 5.49 2.57
N VAL A 38 -43.86 4.82 2.08
CA VAL A 38 -43.49 4.84 0.66
C VAL A 38 -44.19 3.68 -0.06
N PRO A 39 -44.88 3.94 -1.18
CA PRO A 39 -45.51 2.87 -1.97
C PRO A 39 -44.49 1.80 -2.37
N THR A 40 -44.85 0.52 -2.17
CA THR A 40 -43.97 -0.62 -2.46
C THR A 40 -43.52 -0.71 -3.91
N LEU A 41 -44.37 -0.24 -4.85
CA LEU A 41 -44.01 -0.11 -6.25
C LEU A 41 -42.84 0.87 -6.48
N LEU A 42 -42.82 1.99 -5.74
CA LEU A 42 -41.72 2.95 -5.82
C LEU A 42 -40.45 2.34 -5.22
N MET A 43 -40.55 1.66 -4.07
CA MET A 43 -39.42 0.96 -3.45
C MET A 43 -38.82 -0.09 -4.39
N ARG A 44 -39.66 -0.88 -5.08
CA ARG A 44 -39.22 -1.85 -6.09
C ARG A 44 -38.47 -1.16 -7.23
N ARG A 45 -39.05 -0.10 -7.81
CA ARG A 45 -38.41 0.66 -8.90
C ARG A 45 -37.07 1.27 -8.49
N VAL A 46 -36.96 1.75 -7.26
CA VAL A 46 -35.69 2.25 -6.72
C VAL A 46 -34.65 1.12 -6.66
N GLY A 47 -35.02 -0.05 -6.14
CA GLY A 47 -34.15 -1.22 -6.12
C GLY A 47 -33.69 -1.67 -7.51
N GLU A 48 -34.61 -1.73 -8.48
CA GLU A 48 -34.32 -2.08 -9.87
C GLU A 48 -33.37 -1.07 -10.53
N ALA A 49 -33.64 0.22 -10.38
CA ALA A 49 -32.80 1.27 -10.95
C ALA A 49 -31.39 1.28 -10.35
N LEU A 50 -31.25 1.06 -9.03
CA LEU A 50 -29.95 0.93 -8.38
C LEU A 50 -29.19 -0.31 -8.87
N THR A 51 -29.91 -1.42 -9.04
CA THR A 51 -29.34 -2.67 -9.57
C THR A 51 -28.79 -2.47 -10.97
N ALA A 52 -29.55 -1.82 -11.85
CA ALA A 52 -29.12 -1.49 -13.20
C ALA A 52 -27.94 -0.49 -13.22
N ARG A 53 -28.01 0.61 -12.46
CA ARG A 53 -27.00 1.68 -12.48
C ARG A 53 -25.65 1.24 -11.91
N LEU A 54 -25.65 0.37 -10.90
CA LEU A 54 -24.43 -0.07 -10.20
C LEU A 54 -23.94 -1.46 -10.65
N GLY A 55 -24.67 -2.15 -11.53
CA GLY A 55 -24.35 -3.54 -11.90
C GLY A 55 -24.33 -4.45 -10.68
N LEU A 56 -25.42 -4.46 -9.90
CA LEU A 56 -25.54 -5.32 -8.71
C LEU A 56 -25.95 -6.74 -9.12
N HIS A 57 -25.31 -7.76 -8.54
CA HIS A 57 -25.58 -9.17 -8.85
C HIS A 57 -25.67 -10.02 -7.57
N GLY A 58 -26.18 -11.24 -7.66
CA GLY A 58 -26.00 -12.30 -6.65
C GLY A 58 -26.36 -11.91 -5.20
N GLY A 59 -27.49 -11.19 -5.03
CA GLY A 59 -27.97 -10.74 -3.71
C GLY A 59 -27.33 -9.48 -3.15
N ASP A 60 -26.53 -8.76 -3.94
CA ASP A 60 -25.92 -7.49 -3.52
C ASP A 60 -26.93 -6.44 -3.04
N LEU A 61 -28.06 -6.33 -3.72
CA LEU A 61 -29.15 -5.44 -3.29
C LEU A 61 -29.65 -5.83 -1.89
N GLY A 62 -29.86 -7.13 -1.62
CA GLY A 62 -30.26 -7.61 -0.31
C GLY A 62 -29.27 -7.28 0.80
N ARG A 63 -27.96 -7.36 0.52
CA ARG A 63 -26.92 -6.94 1.47
C ARG A 63 -26.94 -5.43 1.74
N ILE A 64 -27.17 -4.62 0.72
CA ILE A 64 -27.27 -3.15 0.83
C ILE A 64 -28.50 -2.78 1.66
N VAL A 65 -29.67 -3.32 1.29
CA VAL A 65 -30.94 -3.10 1.99
C VAL A 65 -30.84 -3.57 3.44
N GLY A 66 -30.22 -4.72 3.71
CA GLY A 66 -30.06 -5.22 5.07
C GLY A 66 -29.23 -4.30 5.98
N LYS A 67 -28.29 -3.52 5.41
CA LYS A 67 -27.51 -2.52 6.16
C LYS A 67 -28.22 -1.17 6.29
N TYR A 68 -29.03 -0.80 5.29
CA TYR A 68 -29.73 0.47 5.27
C TYR A 68 -31.01 0.36 4.41
N PRO A 69 -32.14 -0.08 5.00
CA PRO A 69 -33.36 -0.35 4.24
C PRO A 69 -33.96 0.91 3.61
N TRP A 70 -33.70 2.07 4.22
CA TRP A 70 -34.09 3.41 3.75
C TRP A 70 -33.47 3.79 2.41
N VAL A 71 -32.54 2.99 1.87
CA VAL A 71 -32.06 3.14 0.50
C VAL A 71 -33.21 3.02 -0.52
N LEU A 72 -34.21 2.19 -0.24
CA LEU A 72 -35.37 1.97 -1.12
C LEU A 72 -36.39 3.10 -1.09
N SER A 73 -36.34 3.95 -0.05
CA SER A 73 -37.21 5.11 0.11
C SER A 73 -36.52 6.43 -0.28
N GLN A 74 -35.26 6.40 -0.74
CA GLN A 74 -34.56 7.61 -1.14
C GLN A 74 -35.14 8.21 -2.43
N PRO A 75 -35.17 9.54 -2.56
CA PRO A 75 -35.53 10.22 -3.79
C PRO A 75 -34.45 10.00 -4.86
N LEU A 76 -34.59 8.91 -5.61
CA LEU A 76 -33.60 8.41 -6.57
C LEU A 76 -33.18 9.48 -7.59
N LYS A 77 -34.14 10.19 -8.19
CA LYS A 77 -33.88 11.20 -9.23
C LYS A 77 -33.27 12.48 -8.67
N GLN A 78 -33.60 12.86 -7.44
CA GLN A 78 -33.18 14.13 -6.86
C GLN A 78 -31.87 14.04 -6.07
N ARG A 79 -31.51 12.85 -5.57
CA ARG A 79 -30.31 12.67 -4.72
C ARG A 79 -29.37 11.62 -5.26
N THR A 80 -29.86 10.40 -5.43
CA THR A 80 -28.96 9.26 -5.64
C THR A 80 -28.36 9.22 -7.04
N LEU A 81 -29.16 9.41 -8.09
CA LEU A 81 -28.65 9.45 -9.47
C LEU A 81 -27.73 10.65 -9.70
N PRO A 82 -28.10 11.90 -9.32
CA PRO A 82 -27.20 13.02 -9.53
C PRO A 82 -25.88 12.90 -8.74
N LEU A 83 -25.89 12.21 -7.59
CA LEU A 83 -24.65 11.89 -6.87
C LEU A 83 -23.79 10.88 -7.64
N LEU A 84 -24.40 9.85 -8.23
CA LEU A 84 -23.69 8.88 -9.06
C LEU A 84 -23.13 9.51 -10.33
N ASP A 85 -23.89 10.40 -10.98
CA ASP A 85 -23.44 11.16 -12.15
C ASP A 85 -22.30 12.13 -11.78
N TYR A 86 -22.38 12.75 -10.59
CA TYR A 86 -21.28 13.54 -10.06
C TYR A 86 -20.02 12.69 -9.82
N LEU A 87 -20.17 11.48 -9.25
CA LEU A 87 -19.04 10.57 -9.08
C LEU A 87 -18.45 10.11 -10.43
N ASP A 88 -19.28 9.90 -11.47
CA ASP A 88 -18.79 9.64 -12.83
C ASP A 88 -17.95 10.83 -13.34
N SER A 89 -18.41 12.06 -13.12
CA SER A 89 -17.70 13.27 -13.55
C SER A 89 -16.32 13.43 -12.89
N LEU A 90 -16.14 12.82 -11.72
CA LEU A 90 -14.88 12.75 -10.98
C LEU A 90 -14.01 11.54 -11.35
N GLY A 91 -14.41 10.76 -12.37
CA GLY A 91 -13.69 9.59 -12.84
C GLY A 91 -13.88 8.32 -11.99
N ALA A 92 -14.85 8.29 -11.08
CA ALA A 92 -15.10 7.10 -10.26
C ALA A 92 -15.76 6.00 -11.11
N THR A 93 -15.16 4.81 -11.14
CA THR A 93 -15.69 3.70 -11.95
C THR A 93 -16.96 3.11 -11.35
N GLN A 94 -17.79 2.45 -12.17
CA GLN A 94 -18.99 1.74 -11.70
C GLN A 94 -18.65 0.72 -10.61
N ASP A 95 -17.50 0.03 -10.69
CA ASP A 95 -17.06 -0.90 -9.62
C ASP A 95 -16.75 -0.16 -8.30
N GLN A 96 -16.07 0.99 -8.36
CA GLN A 96 -15.79 1.79 -7.18
C GLN A 96 -17.08 2.30 -6.53
N GLN A 97 -18.05 2.76 -7.34
CA GLN A 97 -19.37 3.18 -6.88
C GLN A 97 -20.16 2.02 -6.27
N ARG A 98 -20.12 0.84 -6.89
CA ARG A 98 -20.73 -0.39 -6.35
C ARG A 98 -20.12 -0.78 -5.01
N ARG A 99 -18.78 -0.76 -4.88
CA ARG A 99 -18.08 -1.04 -3.62
C ARG A 99 -18.46 -0.03 -2.53
N LEU A 100 -18.49 1.25 -2.90
CA LEU A 100 -18.95 2.35 -2.04
C LEU A 100 -20.36 2.07 -1.51
N PHE A 101 -21.30 1.76 -2.40
CA PHE A 101 -22.69 1.44 -2.06
C PHE A 101 -22.81 0.23 -1.12
N LYS A 102 -22.07 -0.84 -1.38
CA LYS A 102 -22.07 -2.05 -0.55
C LYS A 102 -21.47 -1.80 0.83
N LYS A 103 -20.46 -0.93 0.92
CA LYS A 103 -19.75 -0.64 2.17
C LYS A 103 -20.57 0.29 3.06
N THR A 104 -21.05 1.40 2.52
CA THR A 104 -21.72 2.48 3.29
C THR A 104 -22.95 3.01 2.55
N PRO A 105 -24.06 2.25 2.47
CA PRO A 105 -25.25 2.67 1.72
C PRO A 105 -25.87 4.00 2.18
N MET A 106 -25.76 4.31 3.49
CA MET A 106 -26.32 5.52 4.10
C MET A 106 -25.78 6.81 3.47
N MET A 107 -24.56 6.78 2.93
CA MET A 107 -23.89 7.96 2.36
C MET A 107 -24.65 8.57 1.18
N MET A 108 -25.53 7.80 0.55
CA MET A 108 -26.34 8.22 -0.59
C MET A 108 -27.50 9.12 -0.20
N GLY A 109 -27.88 9.12 1.08
CA GLY A 109 -28.85 10.06 1.61
C GLY A 109 -28.28 11.48 1.78
N TYR A 110 -26.95 11.65 1.72
CA TYR A 110 -26.30 12.95 1.89
C TYR A 110 -26.37 13.79 0.62
N PRO A 111 -26.58 15.12 0.76
CA PRO A 111 -26.64 16.01 -0.38
C PRO A 111 -25.29 16.10 -1.08
N ILE A 112 -25.30 16.24 -2.41
CA ILE A 112 -24.08 16.38 -3.24
C ILE A 112 -23.20 17.54 -2.76
N ALA A 113 -23.82 18.63 -2.29
CA ALA A 113 -23.12 19.76 -1.69
C ALA A 113 -22.19 19.37 -0.53
N ALA A 114 -22.53 18.35 0.26
CA ALA A 114 -21.66 17.85 1.33
C ALA A 114 -20.42 17.15 0.76
N TRP A 115 -20.60 16.35 -0.30
CA TRP A 115 -19.51 15.68 -1.00
C TRP A 115 -18.56 16.69 -1.66
N GLN A 116 -19.12 17.68 -2.38
CA GLN A 116 -18.38 18.78 -3.00
C GLN A 116 -17.57 19.56 -1.97
N ARG A 117 -18.19 19.97 -0.86
CA ARG A 117 -17.51 20.69 0.22
C ARG A 117 -16.33 19.89 0.77
N ARG A 118 -16.52 18.59 0.98
CA ARG A 118 -15.45 17.72 1.51
C ARG A 118 -14.33 17.52 0.51
N LEU A 119 -14.62 17.33 -0.76
CA LEU A 119 -13.62 17.22 -1.82
C LEU A 119 -12.81 18.51 -1.94
N GLN A 120 -13.49 19.66 -1.99
CA GLN A 120 -12.84 20.97 -2.00
C GLN A 120 -11.92 21.16 -0.79
N TYR A 121 -12.39 20.81 0.41
CA TYR A 121 -11.56 20.87 1.61
C TYR A 121 -10.31 19.99 1.50
N LEU A 122 -10.44 18.75 1.02
CA LEU A 122 -9.30 17.83 0.90
C LEU A 122 -8.27 18.35 -0.12
N GLN A 123 -8.73 19.00 -1.19
CA GLN A 123 -7.85 19.55 -2.21
C GLN A 123 -7.18 20.84 -1.74
N VAL A 124 -7.97 21.81 -1.28
CA VAL A 124 -7.50 23.17 -0.96
C VAL A 124 -6.79 23.22 0.39
N GLU A 125 -7.43 22.72 1.45
CA GLU A 125 -6.93 22.87 2.82
C GLU A 125 -5.94 21.75 3.18
N ALA A 126 -6.20 20.53 2.73
CA ALA A 126 -5.34 19.39 3.03
C ALA A 126 -4.28 19.09 1.97
N GLY A 127 -4.32 19.78 0.81
CA GLY A 127 -3.30 19.71 -0.24
C GLY A 127 -3.28 18.41 -1.07
N LEU A 128 -4.39 17.66 -1.10
CA LEU A 128 -4.47 16.44 -1.92
C LEU A 128 -4.66 16.80 -3.40
N SER A 129 -4.12 15.98 -4.30
CA SER A 129 -4.52 16.03 -5.72
C SER A 129 -6.01 15.69 -5.86
N GLU A 130 -6.61 16.09 -6.97
CA GLU A 130 -8.01 15.79 -7.26
C GLU A 130 -8.30 14.29 -7.18
N GLU A 131 -7.46 13.47 -7.83
CA GLU A 131 -7.58 12.01 -7.85
C GLU A 131 -7.42 11.42 -6.45
N ALA A 132 -6.45 11.92 -5.67
CA ALA A 132 -6.20 11.46 -4.32
C ALA A 132 -7.36 11.81 -3.37
N ALA A 133 -7.98 12.97 -3.54
CA ALA A 133 -9.14 13.41 -2.76
C ALA A 133 -10.37 12.55 -3.09
N VAL A 134 -10.65 12.30 -4.37
CA VAL A 134 -11.73 11.40 -4.82
C VAL A 134 -11.51 10.01 -4.24
N LEU A 135 -10.31 9.45 -4.39
CA LEU A 135 -9.97 8.13 -3.87
C LEU A 135 -10.10 8.05 -2.34
N ALA A 136 -9.70 9.11 -1.62
CA ALA A 136 -9.84 9.19 -0.17
C ALA A 136 -11.30 9.13 0.27
N VAL A 137 -12.18 9.89 -0.38
CA VAL A 137 -13.63 9.87 -0.12
C VAL A 137 -14.23 8.50 -0.48
N LEU A 138 -13.87 7.90 -1.62
CA LEU A 138 -14.36 6.58 -2.01
C LEU A 138 -13.92 5.49 -1.03
N ARG A 139 -12.70 5.57 -0.48
CA ARG A 139 -12.16 4.61 0.50
C ARG A 139 -12.82 4.78 1.88
N HIS A 140 -13.02 6.01 2.34
CA HIS A 140 -13.65 6.31 3.62
C HIS A 140 -14.72 7.42 3.52
N PRO A 141 -15.92 7.06 3.03
CA PRO A 141 -16.99 8.02 2.71
C PRO A 141 -17.47 8.86 3.89
N GLN A 142 -17.34 8.33 5.10
CA GLN A 142 -17.76 8.98 6.34
C GLN A 142 -17.07 10.33 6.59
N ILE A 143 -15.93 10.62 5.94
CA ILE A 143 -15.29 11.94 6.00
C ILE A 143 -16.22 13.06 5.52
N VAL A 144 -17.18 12.76 4.64
CA VAL A 144 -18.18 13.73 4.15
C VAL A 144 -19.08 14.22 5.28
N CYS A 145 -19.29 13.42 6.32
CA CYS A 145 -20.16 13.75 7.46
C CYS A 145 -19.47 14.58 8.54
N VAL A 146 -18.15 14.68 8.51
CA VAL A 146 -17.39 15.39 9.52
C VAL A 146 -17.51 16.90 9.27
N GLY A 147 -17.66 17.70 10.32
CA GLY A 147 -17.63 19.16 10.19
C GLY A 147 -16.22 19.68 9.90
N THR A 148 -16.09 20.74 9.10
CA THR A 148 -14.80 21.40 8.78
C THR A 148 -13.95 21.68 10.03
N PRO A 149 -14.49 22.24 11.13
CA PRO A 149 -13.68 22.53 12.33
C PRO A 149 -13.03 21.30 12.97
N ALA A 150 -13.63 20.12 12.83
CA ALA A 150 -13.06 18.88 13.33
C ALA A 150 -11.88 18.42 12.46
N CYS A 151 -11.97 18.60 11.15
CA CYS A 151 -10.86 18.32 10.24
C CYS A 151 -9.70 19.29 10.46
N ASP A 152 -9.99 20.58 10.68
CA ASP A 152 -8.95 21.58 10.95
C ASP A 152 -8.17 21.26 12.22
N ARG A 153 -8.84 20.73 13.25
CA ARG A 153 -8.16 20.26 14.47
C ARG A 153 -7.18 19.14 14.19
N TRP A 154 -7.50 18.23 13.27
CA TRP A 154 -6.59 17.16 12.86
C TRP A 154 -5.41 17.68 12.05
N LEU A 155 -5.66 18.58 11.08
CA LEU A 155 -4.58 19.19 10.29
C LEU A 155 -3.61 19.98 11.18
N ARG A 156 -4.15 20.86 12.03
CA ARG A 156 -3.33 21.63 12.99
C ARG A 156 -2.55 20.71 13.91
N TRP A 157 -3.17 19.68 14.45
CA TRP A 157 -2.47 18.73 15.31
C TRP A 157 -1.30 18.01 14.59
N LEU A 158 -1.47 17.61 13.32
CA LEU A 158 -0.37 17.01 12.56
C LEU A 158 0.81 17.99 12.42
N VAL A 159 0.51 19.25 12.12
CA VAL A 159 1.51 20.32 11.98
C VAL A 159 2.18 20.63 13.31
N ASP A 160 1.40 20.75 14.39
CA ASP A 160 1.88 21.01 15.75
C ASP A 160 2.77 19.87 16.28
N LEU A 161 2.51 18.63 15.84
CA LEU A 161 3.37 17.47 16.09
C LEU A 161 4.70 17.53 15.32
N GLY A 162 4.84 18.48 14.38
CA GLY A 162 6.02 18.67 13.55
C GLY A 162 5.96 17.96 12.20
N MET A 163 4.77 17.58 11.70
CA MET A 163 4.64 17.03 10.35
C MET A 163 4.79 18.15 9.32
N PRO A 164 5.73 18.05 8.36
CA PRO A 164 5.80 19.01 7.26
C PRO A 164 4.49 19.02 6.47
N LEU A 165 4.00 20.20 6.11
CA LEU A 165 2.75 20.35 5.33
C LEU A 165 2.77 19.52 4.04
N ALA A 166 3.92 19.39 3.39
CA ALA A 166 4.09 18.56 2.18
C ALA A 166 3.82 17.06 2.41
N ASN A 167 3.91 16.58 3.65
CA ASN A 167 3.70 15.17 4.00
C ASN A 167 2.26 14.87 4.42
N VAL A 168 1.46 15.88 4.75
CA VAL A 168 0.06 15.73 5.18
C VAL A 168 -0.80 15.06 4.11
N PRO A 169 -0.74 15.45 2.81
CA PRO A 169 -1.50 14.78 1.77
C PRO A 169 -1.23 13.27 1.71
N HIS A 170 0.05 12.87 1.78
CA HIS A 170 0.45 11.47 1.76
C HIS A 170 -0.19 10.67 2.90
N THR A 171 -0.14 11.20 4.12
CA THR A 171 -0.74 10.56 5.29
C THR A 171 -2.26 10.42 5.15
N LEU A 172 -2.94 11.47 4.67
CA LEU A 172 -4.40 11.49 4.51
C LEU A 172 -4.89 10.60 3.36
N THR A 173 -4.15 10.49 2.25
CA THR A 173 -4.51 9.56 1.17
C THR A 173 -4.44 8.10 1.63
N ARG A 174 -3.51 7.77 2.54
CA ARG A 174 -3.33 6.42 3.08
C ARG A 174 -4.30 6.10 4.22
N LEU A 175 -4.59 7.06 5.08
CA LEU A 175 -5.58 6.93 6.15
C LEU A 175 -6.57 8.11 6.16
N PRO A 176 -7.54 8.14 5.23
CA PRO A 176 -8.56 9.20 5.22
C PRO A 176 -9.42 9.19 6.49
N ALA A 177 -9.55 8.02 7.13
CA ALA A 177 -10.27 7.85 8.39
C ALA A 177 -9.70 8.68 9.55
N LEU A 178 -8.47 9.16 9.46
CA LEU A 178 -7.87 10.03 10.46
C LEU A 178 -8.77 11.23 10.80
N LEU A 179 -9.39 11.85 9.80
CA LEU A 179 -10.27 13.01 9.99
C LEU A 179 -11.59 12.68 10.69
N THR A 180 -11.95 11.40 10.79
CA THR A 180 -13.19 10.94 11.45
C THR A 180 -12.97 10.53 12.90
N TYR A 181 -11.72 10.41 13.36
CA TYR A 181 -11.43 10.01 14.71
C TYR A 181 -11.75 11.12 15.72
N GLY A 182 -12.19 10.71 16.91
CA GLY A 182 -12.40 11.62 18.04
C GLY A 182 -11.09 12.00 18.75
N GLY A 183 -11.14 13.05 19.56
CA GLY A 183 -9.99 13.52 20.36
C GLY A 183 -9.43 12.44 21.29
N GLU A 184 -10.29 11.62 21.91
CA GLU A 184 -9.88 10.52 22.77
C GLU A 184 -8.94 9.53 22.06
N LYS A 185 -9.20 9.23 20.79
CA LYS A 185 -8.36 8.32 19.99
C LYS A 185 -6.96 8.89 19.79
N ARG A 186 -6.86 10.20 19.55
CA ARG A 186 -5.60 10.94 19.45
C ARG A 186 -4.85 10.90 20.78
N ASP A 187 -5.54 11.21 21.87
CA ASP A 187 -4.93 11.38 23.18
C ASP A 187 -4.45 10.02 23.74
N SER A 188 -5.21 8.95 23.52
CA SER A 188 -4.81 7.57 23.84
C SER A 188 -3.59 7.12 23.02
N PHE A 189 -3.54 7.49 21.73
CA PHE A 189 -2.38 7.23 20.87
C PHE A 189 -1.13 7.97 21.34
N LEU A 190 -1.25 9.25 21.72
CA LEU A 190 -0.13 10.04 22.25
C LEU A 190 0.35 9.50 23.60
N ARG A 191 -0.56 9.13 24.50
CA ARG A 191 -0.19 8.53 25.79
C ARG A 191 0.68 7.29 25.62
N PHE A 192 0.30 6.41 24.70
CA PHE A 192 1.09 5.22 24.42
C PHE A 192 2.43 5.55 23.74
N MET A 193 2.44 6.39 22.70
CA MET A 193 3.64 6.62 21.89
C MET A 193 4.64 7.55 22.59
N ARG A 194 4.16 8.63 23.20
CA ARG A 194 4.97 9.66 23.83
C ARG A 194 5.27 9.32 25.29
N ASP A 195 4.27 8.92 26.08
CA ASP A 195 4.47 8.75 27.52
C ASP A 195 5.01 7.35 27.87
N GLU A 196 4.41 6.29 27.30
CA GLU A 196 4.81 4.90 27.59
C GLU A 196 6.04 4.45 26.80
N LEU A 197 6.08 4.70 25.49
CA LEU A 197 7.23 4.33 24.64
C LEU A 197 8.35 5.38 24.64
N GLN A 198 8.09 6.60 25.14
CA GLN A 198 9.06 7.70 25.17
C GLN A 198 9.62 8.02 23.78
N LEU A 199 8.78 7.95 22.74
CA LEU A 199 9.16 8.34 21.39
C LEU A 199 9.14 9.87 21.26
N PRO A 200 10.17 10.48 20.66
CA PRO A 200 10.13 11.89 20.33
C PRO A 200 9.07 12.14 19.25
N ASP A 201 8.51 13.36 19.23
CA ASP A 201 7.46 13.75 18.28
C ASP A 201 7.86 13.51 16.81
N ALA A 202 9.14 13.73 16.47
CA ALA A 202 9.67 13.41 15.14
C ALA A 202 9.51 11.92 14.77
N ALA A 203 9.71 11.00 15.72
CA ALA A 203 9.50 9.57 15.49
C ALA A 203 8.00 9.24 15.38
N ILE A 204 7.13 9.91 16.15
CA ILE A 204 5.68 9.76 16.06
C ILE A 204 5.18 10.24 14.69
N CYS A 205 5.66 11.39 14.20
CA CYS A 205 5.41 11.87 12.84
C CYS A 205 5.84 10.84 11.78
N ARG A 206 7.02 10.22 11.94
CA ARG A 206 7.47 9.15 11.05
C ARG A 206 6.55 7.93 11.08
N VAL A 207 6.00 7.58 12.24
CA VAL A 207 4.99 6.51 12.35
C VAL A 207 3.73 6.88 11.57
N LEU A 208 3.21 8.10 11.74
CA LEU A 208 2.02 8.57 11.02
C LEU A 208 2.26 8.72 9.51
N PHE A 209 3.49 8.97 9.09
CA PHE A 209 3.84 9.06 7.67
C PHE A 209 4.01 7.68 7.02
N HIS A 210 4.85 6.82 7.59
CA HIS A 210 5.16 5.52 6.97
C HIS A 210 4.12 4.44 7.27
N ALA A 211 3.48 4.49 8.43
CA ALA A 211 2.49 3.51 8.88
C ALA A 211 1.29 4.19 9.56
N PRO A 212 0.55 5.07 8.86
CA PRO A 212 -0.59 5.80 9.44
C PRO A 212 -1.65 4.86 10.05
N ASP A 213 -1.88 3.70 9.42
CA ASP A 213 -2.81 2.67 9.89
C ASP A 213 -2.52 2.20 11.33
N THR A 214 -1.33 2.42 11.89
CA THR A 214 -1.03 2.14 13.31
C THR A 214 -2.01 2.87 14.23
N MET A 215 -2.41 4.09 13.87
CA MET A 215 -3.39 4.86 14.62
C MET A 215 -4.80 4.25 14.59
N SER A 216 -5.13 3.48 13.56
CA SER A 216 -6.42 2.78 13.48
C SER A 216 -6.52 1.60 14.46
N ARG A 217 -5.38 1.07 14.93
CA ARG A 217 -5.35 -0.11 15.81
C ARG A 217 -5.77 0.21 17.24
N ASN A 218 -6.18 -0.83 17.96
CA ASN A 218 -6.40 -0.76 19.40
C ASN A 218 -5.04 -0.59 20.10
N VAL A 219 -4.93 0.41 20.96
CA VAL A 219 -3.72 0.71 21.74
C VAL A 219 -3.33 -0.45 22.65
N GLU A 220 -4.30 -1.17 23.23
CA GLU A 220 -4.01 -2.35 24.06
C GLU A 220 -3.31 -3.46 23.26
N ARG A 221 -3.67 -3.61 21.97
CA ARG A 221 -2.98 -4.58 21.11
C ARG A 221 -1.55 -4.13 20.82
N LEU A 222 -1.30 -2.83 20.70
CA LEU A 222 0.06 -2.30 20.53
C LEU A 222 0.89 -2.51 21.81
N ARG A 223 0.31 -2.31 22.99
CA ARG A 223 0.97 -2.63 24.27
C ARG A 223 1.35 -4.10 24.37
N HIS A 224 0.43 -4.99 24.01
CA HIS A 224 0.70 -6.43 23.97
C HIS A 224 1.88 -6.77 23.04
N ASN A 225 1.90 -6.19 21.83
CA ASN A 225 3.01 -6.39 20.90
C ASN A 225 4.36 -5.89 21.45
N VAL A 226 4.37 -4.76 22.16
CA VAL A 226 5.57 -4.21 22.81
C VAL A 226 6.02 -5.11 23.96
N ALA A 227 5.10 -5.65 24.76
CA ALA A 227 5.43 -6.63 25.79
C ALA A 227 6.09 -7.87 25.16
N ALA A 228 5.54 -8.40 24.07
CA ALA A 228 6.16 -9.52 23.34
C ALA A 228 7.57 -9.18 22.80
N MET A 229 7.84 -7.92 22.44
CA MET A 229 9.21 -7.47 22.08
C MET A 229 10.16 -7.51 23.28
N ARG A 230 9.69 -7.09 24.46
CA ARG A 230 10.47 -7.16 25.70
C ARG A 230 10.75 -8.62 26.09
N ASP A 231 9.77 -9.51 25.93
CA ASP A 231 9.93 -10.94 26.18
C ASP A 231 10.95 -11.59 25.23
N CYS A 232 11.12 -11.03 24.02
CA CYS A 232 12.17 -11.42 23.08
C CYS A 232 13.56 -10.84 23.43
N GLY A 233 13.69 -10.12 24.55
CA GLY A 233 14.94 -9.53 25.04
C GLY A 233 15.26 -8.14 24.49
N LEU A 234 14.34 -7.45 23.82
CA LEU A 234 14.57 -6.08 23.37
C LEU A 234 14.40 -5.09 24.55
N SER A 235 15.43 -4.30 24.82
CA SER A 235 15.35 -3.16 25.74
C SER A 235 14.45 -2.05 25.18
N ASP A 236 13.90 -1.19 26.05
CA ASP A 236 13.07 -0.06 25.61
C ASP A 236 13.82 0.88 24.65
N ALA A 237 15.13 1.07 24.83
CA ALA A 237 15.96 1.85 23.91
C ALA A 237 16.09 1.18 22.53
N GLN A 238 16.21 -0.15 22.49
CA GLN A 238 16.20 -0.92 21.23
C GLN A 238 14.82 -0.87 20.56
N ILE A 239 13.73 -0.99 21.33
CA ILE A 239 12.36 -0.87 20.80
C ILE A 239 12.16 0.52 20.19
N ARG A 240 12.54 1.60 20.86
CA ARG A 240 12.47 2.96 20.30
C ARG A 240 13.23 3.08 18.97
N ARG A 241 14.46 2.55 18.90
CA ARG A 241 15.26 2.53 17.66
C ARG A 241 14.59 1.69 16.56
N LEU A 242 14.07 0.52 16.91
CA LEU A 242 13.35 -0.39 16.01
C LEU A 242 12.13 0.30 15.37
N VAL A 243 11.31 0.93 16.21
CA VAL A 243 10.09 1.64 15.79
C VAL A 243 10.44 2.88 14.97
N ALA A 244 11.47 3.63 15.38
CA ALA A 244 11.95 4.75 14.60
C ALA A 244 12.41 4.27 13.22
N ALA A 245 13.21 3.21 13.12
CA ALA A 245 13.72 2.72 11.84
C ALA A 245 12.61 2.12 10.94
N ASN A 246 11.73 1.30 11.50
CA ASN A 246 10.58 0.72 10.79
C ASN A 246 9.32 0.78 11.67
N PRO A 247 8.48 1.81 11.50
CA PRO A 247 7.24 1.98 12.27
C PRO A 247 6.24 0.82 12.17
N SER A 248 6.33 0.01 11.12
CA SER A 248 5.45 -1.15 10.94
C SER A 248 5.67 -2.23 12.00
N THR A 249 6.84 -2.26 12.65
CA THR A 249 7.20 -3.27 13.65
C THR A 249 6.27 -3.27 14.86
N LEU A 250 5.73 -2.11 15.27
CA LEU A 250 4.71 -2.01 16.33
C LEU A 250 3.47 -2.86 16.07
N ARG A 251 3.20 -3.21 14.80
CA ARG A 251 2.03 -3.99 14.40
C ARG A 251 2.28 -5.50 14.46
N TYR A 252 3.53 -5.90 14.62
CA TYR A 252 3.95 -7.30 14.67
C TYR A 252 3.88 -7.81 16.11
N ASP A 253 3.38 -9.02 16.22
CA ASP A 253 3.29 -9.75 17.48
C ASP A 253 4.40 -10.79 17.46
N LEU A 254 5.52 -10.51 18.14
CA LEU A 254 6.71 -11.36 18.05
C LEU A 254 6.51 -12.74 18.69
N ALA A 255 5.54 -12.86 19.60
CA ALA A 255 5.16 -14.14 20.21
C ALA A 255 4.35 -15.02 19.24
N TRP A 256 3.76 -14.43 18.19
CA TRP A 256 2.99 -15.17 17.20
C TRP A 256 3.89 -16.15 16.42
N PRO A 257 3.43 -17.38 16.10
CA PRO A 257 4.25 -18.40 15.45
C PRO A 257 4.98 -17.92 14.19
N THR A 258 4.36 -17.03 13.40
CA THR A 258 4.99 -16.49 12.18
C THR A 258 6.26 -15.69 12.46
N TYR A 259 6.28 -14.88 13.51
CA TYR A 259 7.46 -14.08 13.88
C TYR A 259 8.41 -14.88 14.76
N ALA A 260 7.88 -15.75 15.62
CA ALA A 260 8.67 -16.70 16.39
C ALA A 260 9.54 -17.58 15.48
N ASP A 261 8.98 -18.12 14.39
CA ASP A 261 9.73 -18.91 13.40
C ASP A 261 10.83 -18.09 12.71
N LYS A 262 10.56 -16.81 12.37
CA LYS A 262 11.57 -15.92 11.80
C LYS A 262 12.70 -15.65 12.79
N LEU A 263 12.38 -15.39 14.05
CA LEU A 263 13.37 -15.15 15.10
C LEU A 263 14.18 -16.43 15.43
N ALA A 264 13.55 -17.60 15.37
CA ALA A 264 14.23 -18.88 15.49
C ALA A 264 15.20 -19.12 14.32
N PHE A 265 14.76 -18.87 13.08
CA PHE A 265 15.63 -18.97 11.91
C PHE A 265 16.82 -18.00 11.98
N LEU A 266 16.57 -16.75 12.40
CA LEU A 266 17.62 -15.76 12.62
C LEU A 266 18.66 -16.27 13.62
N ARG A 267 18.21 -16.91 14.72
CA ARG A 267 19.05 -17.47 15.77
C ARG A 267 19.87 -18.68 15.33
N GLU A 268 19.27 -19.57 14.56
CA GLU A 268 19.91 -20.83 14.18
C GLU A 268 20.86 -20.69 12.98
N HIS A 269 20.64 -19.72 12.09
CA HIS A 269 21.33 -19.70 10.80
C HIS A 269 21.98 -18.37 10.41
N LEU A 270 21.62 -17.26 11.06
CA LEU A 270 22.00 -15.91 10.61
C LEU A 270 22.63 -15.04 11.70
N LEU A 271 22.75 -15.57 12.92
CA LEU A 271 23.41 -14.94 14.05
C LEU A 271 24.85 -15.45 14.15
N ARG A 272 25.79 -14.51 14.26
CA ARG A 272 27.19 -14.80 14.55
C ARG A 272 27.36 -14.97 16.06
N GLU A 273 28.45 -15.62 16.49
CA GLU A 273 28.71 -15.89 17.92
C GLU A 273 28.84 -14.62 18.77
N ASP A 274 29.26 -13.50 18.15
CA ASP A 274 29.44 -12.19 18.78
C ASP A 274 28.18 -11.30 18.76
N GLU A 275 27.12 -11.72 18.07
CA GLU A 275 25.92 -10.92 17.87
C GLU A 275 24.76 -11.39 18.77
N THR A 276 23.94 -10.44 19.24
CA THR A 276 22.69 -10.77 19.94
C THR A 276 21.49 -10.67 18.99
N LEU A 277 20.46 -11.49 19.25
CA LEU A 277 19.21 -11.45 18.49
C LEU A 277 18.57 -10.06 18.50
N PRO A 278 18.41 -9.36 19.65
CA PRO A 278 17.91 -7.99 19.67
C PRO A 278 18.71 -7.03 18.79
N ASP A 279 20.05 -7.08 18.84
CA ASP A 279 20.89 -6.16 18.07
C ASP A 279 20.79 -6.41 16.57
N LYS A 280 20.71 -7.67 16.15
CA LYS A 280 20.54 -8.02 14.74
C LYS A 280 19.21 -7.53 14.19
N VAL A 281 18.13 -7.70 14.95
CA VAL A 281 16.78 -7.24 14.58
C VAL A 281 16.71 -5.71 14.51
N VAL A 282 17.34 -5.00 15.45
CA VAL A 282 17.38 -3.53 15.45
C VAL A 282 18.24 -2.99 14.31
N THR A 283 19.33 -3.68 13.96
CA THR A 283 20.22 -3.30 12.84
C THR A 283 19.50 -3.38 11.50
N TYR A 284 18.66 -4.41 11.30
CA TYR A 284 17.85 -4.54 10.09
C TYR A 284 16.38 -4.89 10.39
N PRO A 285 15.56 -3.89 10.78
CA PRO A 285 14.17 -4.11 11.21
C PRO A 285 13.25 -4.67 10.11
N PHE A 286 13.62 -4.45 8.84
CA PHE A 286 12.89 -4.98 7.68
C PHE A 286 13.00 -6.51 7.57
N TYR A 287 13.91 -7.15 8.29
CA TYR A 287 13.98 -8.61 8.39
C TYR A 287 12.61 -9.23 8.71
N LEU A 288 11.90 -8.65 9.68
CA LEU A 288 10.60 -9.14 10.13
C LEU A 288 9.49 -8.98 9.07
N SER A 289 9.70 -8.10 8.09
CA SER A 289 8.75 -7.85 6.99
C SER A 289 8.88 -8.88 5.87
N TYR A 290 10.00 -9.57 5.71
CA TYR A 290 10.14 -10.61 4.68
C TYR A 290 9.44 -11.90 5.08
N ARG A 291 8.94 -12.63 4.09
CA ARG A 291 8.44 -13.99 4.29
C ARG A 291 9.58 -14.95 4.63
N LEU A 292 9.28 -15.94 5.47
CA LEU A 292 10.28 -16.92 5.90
C LEU A 292 10.82 -17.75 4.74
N ASP A 293 10.03 -17.99 3.70
CA ASP A 293 10.50 -18.73 2.52
C ASP A 293 11.55 -17.96 1.72
N ARG A 294 11.41 -16.64 1.60
CA ARG A 294 12.44 -15.79 1.00
C ARG A 294 13.70 -15.79 1.84
N ILE A 295 13.56 -15.69 3.16
CA ILE A 295 14.71 -15.70 4.08
C ILE A 295 15.43 -17.04 4.00
N ALA A 296 14.71 -18.14 4.24
CA ALA A 296 15.28 -19.47 4.34
C ALA A 296 15.77 -20.00 3.00
N GLY A 297 14.99 -19.82 1.93
CA GLY A 297 15.36 -20.29 0.59
C GLY A 297 16.61 -19.60 0.05
N ARG A 298 16.74 -18.28 0.22
CA ARG A 298 17.95 -17.56 -0.18
C ARG A 298 19.14 -17.91 0.72
N THR A 299 18.92 -18.09 2.03
CA THR A 299 19.97 -18.52 2.96
C THR A 299 20.52 -19.90 2.58
N ALA A 300 19.64 -20.86 2.29
CA ALA A 300 20.02 -22.21 1.86
C ALA A 300 20.79 -22.18 0.54
N TYR A 301 20.35 -21.35 -0.42
CA TYR A 301 21.04 -21.21 -1.69
C TYR A 301 22.43 -20.59 -1.57
N LEU A 302 22.59 -19.58 -0.71
CA LEU A 302 23.91 -19.00 -0.44
C LEU A 302 24.85 -20.03 0.21
N LYS A 303 24.34 -20.89 1.09
CA LYS A 303 25.11 -21.99 1.68
C LYS A 303 25.52 -23.03 0.62
N GLU A 304 24.61 -23.41 -0.28
CA GLU A 304 24.90 -24.34 -1.39
C GLU A 304 26.01 -23.81 -2.28
N LEU A 305 26.00 -22.51 -2.57
CA LEU A 305 27.04 -21.84 -3.36
C LEU A 305 28.33 -21.56 -2.59
N GLY A 306 28.41 -21.90 -1.29
CA GLY A 306 29.55 -21.60 -0.43
C GLY A 306 29.79 -20.10 -0.22
N MET A 307 28.78 -19.26 -0.46
CA MET A 307 28.90 -17.81 -0.35
C MET A 307 28.77 -17.35 1.10
N PRO A 308 29.60 -16.38 1.54
CA PRO A 308 29.47 -15.85 2.89
C PRO A 308 28.14 -15.11 3.06
N ILE A 309 27.40 -15.44 4.11
CA ILE A 309 26.18 -14.73 4.50
C ILE A 309 26.60 -13.41 5.16
N SER A 310 26.67 -12.36 4.33
CA SER A 310 27.02 -11.00 4.76
C SER A 310 25.79 -10.24 5.29
N SER A 311 25.82 -8.91 5.29
CA SER A 311 24.73 -8.06 5.78
C SER A 311 23.37 -8.49 5.23
N LEU A 312 22.41 -8.74 6.12
CA LEU A 312 21.05 -9.20 5.78
C LEU A 312 20.38 -8.31 4.73
N GLN A 313 20.63 -7.00 4.80
CA GLN A 313 20.08 -6.03 3.86
C GLN A 313 20.54 -6.29 2.41
N ALA A 314 21.80 -6.67 2.22
CA ALA A 314 22.42 -6.71 0.90
C ALA A 314 21.75 -7.74 -0.04
N TRP A 315 21.44 -8.92 0.49
CA TRP A 315 20.86 -10.01 -0.30
C TRP A 315 19.36 -10.19 -0.07
N LEU A 316 18.77 -9.73 1.05
CA LEU A 316 17.31 -9.80 1.24
C LEU A 316 16.55 -8.71 0.51
N ALA A 317 17.09 -7.48 0.45
CA ALA A 317 16.34 -6.34 -0.09
C ALA A 317 16.20 -6.38 -1.61
N ILE A 318 17.15 -6.99 -2.32
CA ILE A 318 17.16 -7.06 -3.78
C ILE A 318 16.12 -8.03 -4.33
N ASN A 319 15.60 -7.74 -5.52
CA ASN A 319 14.66 -8.63 -6.22
C ASN A 319 15.32 -9.96 -6.60
N GLU A 320 14.51 -10.95 -6.99
CA GLU A 320 14.99 -12.31 -7.26
C GLU A 320 16.00 -12.36 -8.40
N ARG A 321 15.74 -11.65 -9.50
CA ARG A 321 16.66 -11.59 -10.64
C ARG A 321 18.05 -11.06 -10.25
N ARG A 322 18.13 -9.92 -9.56
CA ARG A 322 19.41 -9.38 -9.08
C ARG A 322 20.08 -10.29 -8.06
N PHE A 323 19.30 -10.96 -7.21
CA PHE A 323 19.84 -11.95 -6.30
C PHE A 323 20.52 -13.11 -7.05
N CYS A 324 19.90 -13.65 -8.08
CA CYS A 324 20.50 -14.72 -8.88
C CYS A 324 21.67 -14.19 -9.75
N GLU A 325 21.38 -13.26 -10.66
CA GLU A 325 22.30 -12.85 -11.73
C GLU A 325 23.43 -11.95 -11.22
N GLU A 326 23.11 -10.94 -10.40
CA GLU A 326 24.10 -9.96 -9.96
C GLU A 326 24.86 -10.43 -8.71
N TRP A 327 24.17 -11.07 -7.76
CA TRP A 327 24.76 -11.46 -6.48
C TRP A 327 25.34 -12.88 -6.50
N CYS A 328 24.52 -13.89 -6.81
CA CYS A 328 24.96 -15.28 -6.86
C CYS A 328 25.75 -15.64 -8.12
N LYS A 329 25.69 -14.81 -9.16
CA LYS A 329 26.24 -15.09 -10.51
C LYS A 329 25.68 -16.38 -11.11
N THR A 330 24.41 -16.65 -10.84
CA THR A 330 23.63 -17.78 -11.35
C THR A 330 22.40 -17.31 -12.10
N ASP A 331 21.75 -18.20 -12.85
CA ASP A 331 20.49 -17.91 -13.51
C ASP A 331 19.28 -18.16 -12.57
N VAL A 332 18.16 -17.51 -12.88
CA VAL A 332 16.93 -17.62 -12.08
C VAL A 332 16.35 -19.04 -12.12
N ALA A 333 16.48 -19.76 -13.25
CA ALA A 333 15.94 -21.11 -13.38
C ALA A 333 16.68 -22.11 -12.49
N SER A 334 18.01 -21.99 -12.37
CA SER A 334 18.83 -22.74 -11.44
C SER A 334 18.41 -22.51 -9.99
N PHE A 335 18.13 -21.25 -9.62
CA PHE A 335 17.62 -20.94 -8.28
C PHE A 335 16.24 -21.55 -8.02
N HIS A 336 15.32 -21.49 -9.00
CA HIS A 336 13.99 -22.10 -8.86
C HIS A 336 14.05 -23.62 -8.76
N SER A 337 14.89 -24.26 -9.56
CA SER A 337 15.15 -25.71 -9.51
C SER A 337 15.70 -26.11 -8.14
N PHE A 338 16.71 -25.38 -7.65
CA PHE A 338 17.24 -25.56 -6.30
C PHE A 338 16.15 -25.41 -5.23
N LEU A 339 15.34 -24.34 -5.29
CA LEU A 339 14.28 -24.11 -4.31
C LEU A 339 13.25 -25.23 -4.31
N GLN A 340 12.88 -25.75 -5.48
CA GLN A 340 11.95 -26.87 -5.59
C GLN A 340 12.50 -28.13 -4.92
N HIS A 341 13.79 -28.43 -5.12
CA HIS A 341 14.46 -29.54 -4.46
C HIS A 341 14.60 -29.31 -2.94
N TRP A 342 15.12 -28.15 -2.54
CA TRP A 342 15.35 -27.79 -1.15
C TRP A 342 14.06 -27.83 -0.32
N ARG A 343 12.92 -27.43 -0.90
CA ARG A 343 11.58 -27.55 -0.27
C ARG A 343 11.21 -28.99 0.08
N GLY A 344 11.72 -29.98 -0.63
CA GLY A 344 11.52 -31.41 -0.36
C GLY A 344 12.44 -31.96 0.73
N THR A 345 13.50 -31.24 1.11
CA THR A 345 14.45 -31.69 2.16
C THR A 345 13.86 -31.59 3.56
N SER A 346 14.46 -32.28 4.52
CA SER A 346 14.08 -32.18 5.94
C SER A 346 14.22 -30.76 6.49
N GLU A 347 15.24 -30.01 6.06
CA GLU A 347 15.44 -28.59 6.45
C GLU A 347 14.35 -27.69 5.83
N GLY A 348 14.08 -27.85 4.53
CA GLY A 348 13.01 -27.14 3.85
C GLY A 348 11.64 -27.42 4.47
N GLN A 349 11.32 -28.68 4.75
CA GLN A 349 10.10 -29.09 5.42
C GLN A 349 10.02 -28.59 6.87
N ARG A 350 11.14 -28.54 7.60
CA ARG A 350 11.19 -28.00 8.96
C ARG A 350 10.76 -26.52 8.99
N TRP A 351 11.28 -25.70 8.08
CA TRP A 351 11.03 -24.25 8.11
C TRP A 351 9.79 -23.83 7.30
N LEU A 352 9.48 -24.54 6.22
CA LEU A 352 8.35 -24.23 5.32
C LEU A 352 7.11 -25.07 5.59
N GLY A 353 7.26 -26.32 6.07
CA GLY A 353 6.13 -27.16 6.49
C GLY A 353 5.37 -26.60 7.68
N LEU A 354 5.96 -25.66 8.43
CA LEU A 354 5.28 -24.84 9.43
C LEU A 354 4.21 -23.92 8.82
N ALA A 355 4.24 -23.64 7.51
CA ALA A 355 3.21 -22.84 6.84
C ALA A 355 1.82 -23.51 6.81
N GLU A 356 1.77 -24.85 6.78
CA GLU A 356 0.53 -25.63 6.94
C GLU A 356 -0.06 -25.46 8.35
N ARG A 357 0.79 -25.51 9.38
CA ARG A 357 0.39 -25.20 10.77
C ARG A 357 -0.05 -23.76 10.94
N ARG A 358 0.57 -22.81 10.21
CA ARG A 358 0.15 -21.39 10.19
C ARG A 358 -1.22 -21.22 9.55
N LYS A 359 -1.50 -21.87 8.42
CA LYS A 359 -2.84 -21.86 7.78
C LYS A 359 -3.92 -22.45 8.70
N ALA A 360 -3.60 -23.50 9.45
CA ALA A 360 -4.54 -24.11 10.40
C ALA A 360 -4.88 -23.22 11.61
N LEU A 361 -4.05 -22.21 11.90
CA LEU A 361 -4.21 -21.27 13.04
C LEU A 361 -4.71 -19.87 12.63
N MET A 362 -4.90 -19.59 11.33
CA MET A 362 -5.24 -18.25 10.82
C MET A 362 -6.71 -18.16 10.36
N SER A 363 -7.36 -17.03 10.63
CA SER A 363 -8.60 -16.66 9.94
C SER A 363 -8.29 -16.12 8.53
N ASP A 364 -9.19 -16.34 7.58
CA ASP A 364 -9.05 -15.88 6.19
C ASP A 364 -8.76 -14.37 6.06
N GLU A 365 -9.32 -13.57 6.99
CA GLU A 365 -9.09 -12.12 7.06
C GLU A 365 -7.64 -11.75 7.37
N ARG A 366 -6.92 -12.57 8.14
CA ARG A 366 -5.52 -12.31 8.50
C ARG A 366 -4.56 -12.73 7.40
N ILE A 367 -4.85 -13.83 6.70
CA ILE A 367 -4.13 -14.23 5.49
C ILE A 367 -4.22 -13.11 4.44
N ALA A 368 -5.41 -12.53 4.26
CA ALA A 368 -5.61 -11.38 3.38
C ALA A 368 -4.87 -10.12 3.87
N PHE A 369 -4.82 -9.86 5.18
CA PHE A 369 -4.07 -8.73 5.74
C PHE A 369 -2.56 -8.85 5.52
N GLU A 370 -1.99 -10.04 5.72
CA GLU A 370 -0.56 -10.29 5.53
C GLU A 370 -0.19 -10.21 4.05
N ALA A 371 -0.96 -10.85 3.17
CA ALA A 371 -0.80 -10.69 1.72
C ALA A 371 -0.91 -9.22 1.27
N ALA A 372 -1.81 -8.44 1.87
CA ALA A 372 -1.96 -7.01 1.57
C ALA A 372 -0.86 -6.13 2.19
N ALA A 373 -0.22 -6.55 3.28
CA ALA A 373 0.95 -5.87 3.84
C ALA A 373 2.21 -6.16 3.00
N ASP A 374 2.32 -7.38 2.50
CA ASP A 374 3.37 -7.82 1.58
C ASP A 374 3.26 -7.08 0.25
N ALA A 375 2.08 -7.05 -0.36
CA ALA A 375 1.83 -6.28 -1.58
C ALA A 375 2.11 -4.78 -1.40
N ARG A 376 1.86 -4.22 -0.22
CA ARG A 376 2.19 -2.81 0.10
C ARG A 376 3.69 -2.58 0.26
N THR A 377 4.43 -3.56 0.76
CA THR A 377 5.89 -3.47 0.94
C THR A 377 6.58 -3.66 -0.40
N ASP A 378 6.17 -4.64 -1.19
CA ASP A 378 6.64 -4.84 -2.55
C ASP A 378 6.30 -3.64 -3.43
N ALA A 379 5.10 -3.06 -3.31
CA ALA A 379 4.73 -1.82 -3.99
C ALA A 379 5.53 -0.61 -3.50
N ALA A 380 5.89 -0.52 -2.22
CA ALA A 380 6.71 0.57 -1.70
C ALA A 380 8.17 0.47 -2.18
N VAL A 381 8.73 -0.74 -2.23
CA VAL A 381 10.07 -1.01 -2.79
C VAL A 381 10.07 -0.78 -4.30
N ALA A 382 9.02 -1.21 -5.01
CA ALA A 382 8.85 -0.96 -6.44
C ALA A 382 8.60 0.52 -6.75
N ALA A 383 7.83 1.24 -5.93
CA ALA A 383 7.59 2.68 -6.11
C ALA A 383 8.84 3.51 -5.78
N ASP A 384 9.64 3.12 -4.79
CA ASP A 384 10.94 3.75 -4.53
C ASP A 384 11.94 3.45 -5.67
N ALA A 385 11.94 2.24 -6.23
CA ALA A 385 12.71 1.90 -7.42
C ALA A 385 12.26 2.69 -8.66
N SER A 386 10.95 2.77 -8.91
CA SER A 386 10.36 3.55 -10.01
C SER A 386 10.64 5.04 -9.86
N ALA A 387 10.48 5.61 -8.67
CA ALA A 387 10.79 7.02 -8.42
C ALA A 387 12.28 7.33 -8.59
N ARG A 388 13.18 6.38 -8.29
CA ARG A 388 14.61 6.50 -8.59
C ARG A 388 14.89 6.37 -10.09
N ALA A 389 14.18 5.49 -10.79
CA ALA A 389 14.24 5.36 -12.25
C ALA A 389 13.80 6.66 -12.94
N ASP A 390 12.67 7.24 -12.52
CA ASP A 390 12.14 8.48 -13.08
C ASP A 390 13.07 9.67 -12.82
N LYS A 391 13.67 9.74 -11.62
CA LYS A 391 14.69 10.76 -11.30
C LYS A 391 15.96 10.58 -12.15
N ALA A 392 16.40 9.35 -12.38
CA ALA A 392 17.55 9.04 -13.22
C ALA A 392 17.26 9.39 -14.69
N ALA A 393 16.07 9.06 -15.20
CA ALA A 393 15.62 9.40 -16.55
C ALA A 393 15.52 10.92 -16.75
N ALA A 394 14.92 11.64 -15.79
CA ALA A 394 14.85 13.10 -15.82
C ALA A 394 16.23 13.76 -15.77
N ARG A 395 17.20 13.15 -15.06
CA ARG A 395 18.59 13.61 -15.06
C ARG A 395 19.28 13.36 -16.41
N ALA A 396 19.09 12.19 -17.00
CA ALA A 396 19.62 11.87 -18.33
C ALA A 396 19.06 12.82 -19.41
N SER A 397 17.76 13.11 -19.36
CA SER A 397 17.09 14.05 -20.27
C SER A 397 17.66 15.47 -20.18
N ARG A 398 17.85 16.00 -18.96
CA ARG A 398 18.48 17.33 -18.74
C ARG A 398 19.92 17.40 -19.26
N LEU A 399 20.69 16.34 -19.08
CA LEU A 399 22.05 16.27 -19.62
C LEU A 399 22.05 16.26 -21.16
N ARG A 400 21.11 15.54 -21.81
CA ARG A 400 20.96 15.58 -23.28
C ARG A 400 20.58 16.96 -23.80
N ALA A 401 19.66 17.65 -23.13
CA ALA A 401 19.33 19.03 -23.48
C ALA A 401 20.54 19.97 -23.36
N SER A 402 21.39 19.77 -22.34
CA SER A 402 22.62 20.55 -22.15
C SER A 402 23.69 20.24 -23.21
N ILE A 403 23.78 18.99 -23.67
CA ILE A 403 24.67 18.59 -24.78
C ILE A 403 24.29 19.33 -26.07
N GLY A 404 23.00 19.36 -26.42
CA GLY A 404 22.56 20.06 -27.64
C GLY A 404 22.88 21.56 -27.63
N VAL A 405 22.85 22.21 -26.47
CA VAL A 405 23.28 23.62 -26.33
C VAL A 405 24.80 23.77 -26.53
N LEU A 406 25.60 22.86 -25.98
CA LEU A 406 27.06 22.90 -26.13
C LEU A 406 27.52 22.58 -27.57
N GLU A 407 26.82 21.69 -28.26
CA GLU A 407 27.07 21.36 -29.67
C GLU A 407 26.75 22.55 -30.57
N ALA A 408 25.61 23.22 -30.35
CA ALA A 408 25.26 24.45 -31.07
C ALA A 408 26.26 25.59 -30.80
N ASN A 409 26.71 25.76 -29.55
CA ASN A 409 27.75 26.73 -29.21
C ASN A 409 29.11 26.40 -29.85
N ALA A 410 29.44 25.12 -29.99
CA ALA A 410 30.68 24.69 -30.65
C ALA A 410 30.65 24.94 -32.17
N GLU A 411 29.49 24.75 -32.80
CA GLU A 411 29.28 25.09 -34.21
C GLU A 411 29.37 26.60 -34.44
N ASP A 412 28.72 27.40 -33.60
CA ASP A 412 28.77 28.86 -33.67
C ASP A 412 30.20 29.40 -33.46
N ALA A 413 30.93 28.88 -32.46
CA ALA A 413 32.32 29.25 -32.21
C ALA A 413 33.25 28.87 -33.38
N ALA A 414 33.00 27.74 -34.04
CA ALA A 414 33.76 27.30 -35.22
C ALA A 414 33.51 28.21 -36.43
N VAL A 415 32.27 28.63 -36.67
CA VAL A 415 31.91 29.60 -37.74
C VAL A 415 32.58 30.96 -37.52
N HIS A 416 32.76 31.37 -36.26
CA HIS A 416 33.40 32.63 -35.88
C HIS A 416 34.92 32.53 -35.68
N GLY A 417 35.56 31.43 -36.11
CA GLY A 417 37.02 31.27 -36.09
C GLY A 417 37.64 31.09 -34.70
N LYS A 418 36.84 30.73 -33.69
CA LYS A 418 37.29 30.52 -32.31
C LYS A 418 37.50 29.04 -32.01
N GLU A 419 38.52 28.46 -32.64
CA GLU A 419 38.81 27.02 -32.62
C GLU A 419 38.96 26.44 -31.20
N ALA A 420 39.59 27.19 -30.27
CA ALA A 420 39.81 26.74 -28.89
C ALA A 420 38.52 26.69 -28.05
N GLU A 421 37.59 27.64 -28.25
CA GLU A 421 36.28 27.64 -27.58
C GLU A 421 35.39 26.51 -28.14
N ALA A 422 35.46 26.27 -29.46
CA ALA A 422 34.81 25.14 -30.10
C ALA A 422 35.35 23.78 -29.62
N GLU A 423 36.67 23.64 -29.43
CA GLU A 423 37.27 22.40 -28.94
C GLU A 423 36.91 22.10 -27.47
N GLU A 424 36.89 23.13 -26.61
CA GLU A 424 36.48 22.99 -25.20
C GLU A 424 34.99 22.63 -25.08
N ALA A 425 34.12 23.29 -25.86
CA ALA A 425 32.70 22.97 -25.90
C ALA A 425 32.44 21.52 -26.37
N ARG A 426 33.21 21.03 -27.36
CA ARG A 426 33.16 19.62 -27.82
C ARG A 426 33.62 18.64 -26.74
N LYS A 427 34.70 18.95 -26.00
CA LYS A 427 35.19 18.13 -24.88
C LYS A 427 34.16 18.05 -23.75
N GLN A 428 33.53 19.17 -23.41
CA GLN A 428 32.47 19.23 -22.40
C GLN A 428 31.21 18.47 -22.84
N ALA A 429 30.79 18.61 -24.10
CA ALA A 429 29.69 17.84 -24.67
C ALA A 429 29.96 16.31 -24.61
N ALA A 430 31.19 15.88 -24.95
CA ALA A 430 31.59 14.47 -24.88
C ALA A 430 31.55 13.91 -23.44
N LEU A 431 31.94 14.71 -22.44
CA LEU A 431 31.86 14.34 -21.03
C LEU A 431 30.41 14.19 -20.56
N LEU A 432 29.55 15.18 -20.88
CA LEU A 432 28.13 15.12 -20.53
C LEU A 432 27.43 13.97 -21.26
N ALA A 433 27.84 13.62 -22.47
CA ALA A 433 27.32 12.46 -23.21
C ALA A 433 27.63 11.13 -22.51
N ARG A 434 28.83 10.99 -21.92
CA ARG A 434 29.18 9.83 -21.09
C ARG A 434 28.30 9.75 -19.84
N GLN A 435 28.09 10.89 -19.16
CA GLN A 435 27.21 10.95 -17.98
C GLN A 435 25.74 10.68 -18.31
N ALA A 436 25.23 11.21 -19.43
CA ALA A 436 23.87 10.98 -19.88
C ALA A 436 23.61 9.49 -20.19
N ARG A 437 24.57 8.82 -20.84
CA ARG A 437 24.50 7.36 -21.08
C ARG A 437 24.50 6.57 -19.78
N TYR A 438 25.30 6.96 -18.78
CA TYR A 438 25.30 6.32 -17.47
C TYR A 438 23.94 6.46 -16.77
N TRP A 439 23.39 7.68 -16.68
CA TRP A 439 22.12 7.90 -16.00
C TRP A 439 20.92 7.29 -16.74
N GLN A 440 20.98 7.20 -18.07
CA GLN A 440 19.97 6.46 -18.85
C GLN A 440 20.03 4.96 -18.53
N ARG A 441 21.23 4.36 -18.55
CA ARG A 441 21.39 2.94 -18.20
C ARG A 441 20.92 2.67 -16.77
N GLU A 442 21.19 3.57 -15.83
CA GLU A 442 20.72 3.44 -14.45
C GLU A 442 19.20 3.61 -14.34
N ALA A 443 18.57 4.46 -15.16
CA ALA A 443 17.11 4.57 -15.26
C ALA A 443 16.48 3.28 -15.81
N ASP A 444 17.01 2.77 -16.93
CA ASP A 444 16.55 1.54 -17.56
C ASP A 444 16.72 0.33 -16.62
N ARG A 445 17.79 0.30 -15.82
CA ARG A 445 18.07 -0.73 -14.80
C ARG A 445 17.09 -0.71 -13.62
N LEU A 446 16.45 0.42 -13.35
CA LEU A 446 15.56 0.63 -12.21
C LEU A 446 14.07 0.52 -12.58
N GLN A 447 13.73 0.46 -13.87
CA GLN A 447 12.35 0.22 -14.31
C GLN A 447 11.93 -1.24 -14.06
N PRO A 448 10.74 -1.49 -13.50
CA PRO A 448 10.18 -2.84 -13.43
C PRO A 448 9.79 -3.31 -14.84
N GLU A 449 10.23 -4.50 -15.24
CA GLU A 449 9.85 -5.07 -16.54
C GLU A 449 8.33 -5.25 -16.61
N ALA A 450 7.72 -4.67 -17.64
CA ALA A 450 6.33 -4.92 -17.97
C ALA A 450 6.16 -6.43 -18.22
N SER A 451 5.21 -7.05 -17.52
CA SER A 451 4.85 -8.45 -17.70
C SER A 451 4.47 -8.72 -19.17
N GLY A 452 5.39 -9.27 -19.95
CA GLY A 452 5.13 -9.77 -21.28
C GLY A 452 4.36 -11.08 -21.20
N GLY A 453 3.10 -11.06 -21.62
CA GLY A 453 2.33 -12.25 -21.93
C GLY A 453 3.00 -13.07 -23.05
N GLY A 454 2.86 -14.38 -22.96
CA GLY A 454 3.51 -15.33 -23.86
C GLY A 454 3.10 -15.18 -25.32
N ASP A 455 4.03 -15.56 -26.20
CA ASP A 455 3.86 -16.74 -27.04
C ASP A 455 5.24 -17.20 -27.51
N GLY A 456 5.48 -18.50 -27.38
CA GLY A 456 6.67 -19.15 -27.90
C GLY A 456 6.44 -19.56 -29.36
N ALA A 457 7.43 -19.28 -30.22
CA ALA A 457 7.86 -20.15 -31.31
C ALA A 457 9.02 -19.52 -32.09
N GLY A 458 10.14 -20.24 -32.16
CA GLY A 458 10.94 -20.33 -33.39
C GLY A 458 12.22 -19.50 -33.49
N ALA A 459 13.31 -20.22 -33.83
CA ALA A 459 14.64 -19.77 -34.29
C ALA A 459 15.54 -19.13 -33.22
N GLY A 460 16.70 -19.67 -32.83
CA GLY A 460 17.67 -20.48 -33.57
C GLY A 460 18.75 -19.57 -34.15
N GLY A 461 19.96 -19.60 -33.57
CA GLY A 461 21.18 -19.10 -34.21
C GLY A 461 21.91 -17.95 -33.49
N GLU A 462 23.13 -18.27 -33.06
CA GLU A 462 24.33 -17.40 -33.16
C GLU A 462 24.30 -16.01 -32.49
N ALA A 463 24.79 -15.95 -31.23
CA ALA A 463 25.51 -14.77 -30.73
C ALA A 463 26.42 -15.12 -29.54
N GLY A 464 27.15 -16.23 -29.65
CA GLY A 464 28.25 -16.56 -28.75
C GLY A 464 29.58 -16.18 -29.40
N ALA A 465 29.92 -14.88 -29.45
CA ALA A 465 31.27 -14.35 -29.70
C ALA A 465 31.23 -12.82 -29.88
N ALA A 466 31.22 -12.03 -28.79
CA ALA A 466 31.58 -10.59 -28.82
C ALA A 466 31.58 -9.93 -27.42
N ARG A 467 32.18 -10.56 -26.39
CA ARG A 467 32.34 -9.91 -25.06
C ARG A 467 33.69 -10.17 -24.38
N GLN A 468 34.73 -10.36 -25.17
CA GLN A 468 36.12 -10.27 -24.70
C GLN A 468 36.85 -9.33 -25.65
N GLU A 469 36.94 -8.06 -25.26
CA GLU A 469 37.91 -7.02 -25.70
C GLU A 469 37.26 -5.63 -25.58
N GLU A 470 37.26 -5.11 -24.36
CA GLU A 470 37.04 -3.71 -23.90
C GLU A 470 36.53 -3.89 -22.45
N VAL A 471 37.32 -3.78 -21.38
CA VAL A 471 38.02 -2.57 -20.94
C VAL A 471 39.15 -3.01 -20.00
N ALA A 472 40.38 -3.01 -20.53
CA ALA A 472 41.55 -2.62 -19.77
C ALA A 472 41.79 -1.14 -20.13
N ALA A 473 41.59 -0.24 -19.16
CA ALA A 473 41.94 1.20 -19.11
C ALA A 473 40.81 2.07 -18.51
N VAL A 474 40.53 1.88 -17.21
CA VAL A 474 40.47 2.86 -16.11
C VAL A 474 40.83 2.05 -14.85
#